data_AF-X1BJ12-F1
#
_entry.id   AF-X1BJ12-F1
#
_cell.length_a   1.000
_cell.length_b   1.000
_cell.length_c   1.000
_cell.angle_alpha   90.00
_cell.angle_beta   90.00
_cell.angle_gamma   90.00
#
_symmetry.space_group_name_H-M   'P 1'
#
loop_
_entity.id
_entity.type
_entity.pdbx_description
1 polymer ?
#
loop_
_entity_poly.entity_id
_entity_poly.type
_entity_poly.pdbx_seq_one_letter_code
_entity_poly.pdbx_strand_id
1 'polypeptide(L)'
;MASYDTQGFDITHLIEQYRGKKLEELYQENHRIVKNGMGDFMELYWQEEDFPCNLNLYLTRKKLLHNLKIVHYIGEFIENRLKGRGIRTLADLKYLNLKYRDSANQILKLIKIKDYNNLSKNKYIDDLDVSFCFKVEDLLFLDIETLGLHDDAIIIVGIGFFKNKKYEIHLFFART
;
A
#
# COMPACT_ATOMS: atom_id res chain seq x y z
N MET A 1 8.51 17.52 22.09
CA MET A 1 7.59 17.91 20.99
C MET A 1 8.47 18.24 19.80
N ALA A 2 8.51 17.37 18.81
CA ALA A 2 9.30 17.63 17.60
C ALA A 2 8.56 18.68 16.76
N SER A 3 9.21 19.81 16.48
CA SER A 3 8.70 20.80 15.54
C SER A 3 8.73 20.18 14.15
N TYR A 4 7.58 20.09 13.50
CA TYR A 4 7.53 19.83 12.06
C TYR A 4 8.18 21.03 11.38
N ASP A 5 9.34 20.78 10.80
CA ASP A 5 10.07 21.73 9.97
C ASP A 5 9.32 21.83 8.64
N THR A 6 8.28 22.68 8.59
CA THR A 6 7.58 22.98 7.34
C THR A 6 8.48 23.86 6.50
N GLN A 7 9.38 23.24 5.74
CA GLN A 7 10.09 23.92 4.66
C GLN A 7 9.02 24.42 3.68
N GLY A 8 8.72 25.72 3.75
CA GLY A 8 7.83 26.37 2.81
C GLY A 8 8.47 26.34 1.42
N PHE A 9 7.81 25.71 0.46
CA PHE A 9 8.20 25.78 -0.94
C PHE A 9 7.84 27.18 -1.48
N ASP A 10 8.82 27.90 -2.04
CA ASP A 10 8.53 29.15 -2.76
C ASP A 10 7.89 28.83 -4.11
N ILE A 11 6.56 28.81 -4.13
CA ILE A 11 5.74 28.57 -5.31
C ILE A 11 5.36 29.85 -6.05
N THR A 12 5.88 31.02 -5.65
CA THR A 12 5.48 32.33 -6.22
C THR A 12 5.68 32.36 -7.73
N HIS A 13 6.79 31.80 -8.22
CA HIS A 13 7.08 31.69 -9.64
C HIS A 13 6.02 30.89 -10.42
N LEU A 14 5.49 29.80 -9.84
CA LEU A 14 4.42 29.00 -10.45
C LEU A 14 3.11 29.77 -10.47
N ILE A 15 2.80 30.48 -9.39
CA ILE A 15 1.59 31.31 -9.31
C ILE A 15 1.61 32.37 -10.41
N GLU A 16 2.73 33.07 -10.61
CA GLU A 16 2.84 34.08 -11.66
C GLU A 16 2.81 33.46 -13.07
N GLN A 17 3.51 32.35 -13.29
CA GLN A 17 3.56 31.68 -14.59
C GLN A 17 2.18 31.19 -15.07
N TYR A 18 1.34 30.74 -14.13
CA TYR A 18 0.03 30.16 -14.43
C TYR A 18 -1.13 31.09 -14.03
N ARG A 19 -0.84 32.34 -13.70
CA ARG A 19 -1.83 33.35 -13.32
C ARG A 19 -2.92 33.47 -14.39
N GLY A 20 -4.18 33.34 -13.97
CA GLY A 20 -5.35 33.50 -14.83
C GLY A 20 -5.64 32.33 -15.76
N LYS A 21 -4.82 31.27 -15.76
CA LYS A 21 -5.10 30.03 -16.49
C LYS A 21 -6.03 29.14 -15.70
N LYS A 22 -6.96 28.47 -16.39
CA LYS A 22 -7.82 27.45 -15.77
C LYS A 22 -7.09 26.11 -15.68
N LEU A 23 -7.46 25.26 -14.73
CA LEU A 23 -6.88 23.92 -14.61
C LEU A 23 -7.06 23.09 -15.90
N GLU A 24 -8.21 23.22 -16.56
CA GLU A 24 -8.51 22.56 -17.84
C GLU A 24 -7.53 22.98 -18.94
N GLU A 25 -7.05 24.24 -18.89
CA GLU A 25 -6.08 24.77 -19.84
C GLU A 25 -4.65 24.30 -19.55
N LEU A 26 -4.36 23.92 -18.30
CA LEU A 26 -3.05 23.41 -17.89
C LEU A 26 -2.89 21.92 -18.25
N TYR A 27 -3.96 21.14 -18.18
CA TYR A 27 -3.94 19.69 -18.36
C TYR A 27 -4.72 19.22 -19.59
N GLN A 28 -4.63 19.96 -20.70
CA GLN A 28 -5.48 19.77 -21.90
C GLN A 28 -5.51 18.34 -22.42
N GLU A 29 -4.39 17.63 -22.39
CA GLU A 29 -4.24 16.29 -22.95
C GLU A 29 -4.63 15.15 -21.99
N ASN A 30 -4.72 15.45 -20.69
CA ASN A 30 -4.79 14.45 -19.61
C ASN A 30 -5.94 14.72 -18.63
N HIS A 31 -7.01 15.41 -19.06
CA HIS A 31 -8.18 15.65 -18.20
C HIS A 31 -9.49 15.25 -18.86
N ARG A 32 -10.48 14.94 -18.03
CA ARG A 32 -11.89 14.81 -18.43
C ARG A 32 -12.83 15.16 -17.28
N ILE A 33 -14.07 15.51 -17.60
CA ILE A 33 -15.12 15.71 -16.60
C ILE A 33 -15.92 14.42 -16.44
N VAL A 34 -16.02 13.94 -15.20
CA VAL A 34 -16.81 12.76 -14.83
C VAL A 34 -17.94 13.18 -13.91
N LYS A 35 -19.14 12.65 -14.13
CA LYS A 35 -20.32 12.93 -13.32
C LYS A 35 -20.83 11.66 -12.67
N ASN A 36 -21.22 11.73 -11.40
CA ASN A 36 -21.87 10.64 -10.70
C ASN A 36 -22.94 11.18 -9.74
N GLY A 37 -23.55 10.30 -8.93
CA GLY A 37 -24.59 10.69 -7.97
C GLY A 37 -24.14 11.65 -6.86
N MET A 38 -22.83 11.90 -6.72
CA MET A 38 -22.25 12.83 -5.74
C MET A 38 -21.90 14.19 -6.35
N GLY A 39 -21.88 14.33 -7.68
CA GLY A 39 -21.57 15.59 -8.36
C GLY A 39 -20.64 15.42 -9.56
N ASP A 40 -20.01 16.53 -9.92
CA ASP A 40 -19.08 16.64 -11.04
C ASP A 40 -17.63 16.60 -10.52
N PHE A 41 -16.77 15.90 -11.22
CA PHE A 41 -15.35 15.77 -10.91
C PHE A 41 -14.51 16.07 -12.14
N MET A 42 -13.44 16.83 -11.98
CA MET A 42 -12.39 16.87 -13.00
C MET A 42 -11.39 15.77 -12.67
N GLU A 43 -11.29 14.79 -13.56
CA GLU A 43 -10.31 13.71 -13.48
C GLU A 43 -9.09 14.08 -14.29
N LEU A 44 -7.92 14.07 -13.67
CA LEU A 44 -6.63 14.05 -14.34
C LEU A 44 -6.13 12.60 -14.39
N TYR A 45 -5.64 12.13 -15.52
CA TYR A 45 -5.21 10.75 -15.69
C TYR A 45 -3.82 10.66 -16.32
N TRP A 46 -3.00 9.74 -15.81
CA TRP A 46 -1.70 9.39 -16.36
C TRP A 46 -1.55 7.88 -16.43
N GLN A 47 -0.82 7.42 -17.43
CA GLN A 47 -0.46 6.03 -17.58
C GLN A 47 1.05 5.95 -17.71
N GLU A 48 1.71 5.48 -16.66
CA GLU A 48 3.15 5.34 -16.62
C GLU A 48 3.54 3.95 -17.16
N GLU A 49 4.26 3.92 -18.29
CA GLU A 49 4.75 2.67 -18.87
C GLU A 49 5.94 2.12 -18.08
N ASP A 50 6.81 3.01 -17.60
CA ASP A 50 8.01 2.70 -16.84
C ASP A 50 7.89 3.15 -15.37
N PHE A 51 6.80 2.74 -14.70
CA PHE A 51 6.64 3.06 -13.28
C PHE A 51 7.77 2.38 -12.47
N PRO A 52 8.66 3.14 -11.79
CA PRO A 52 9.90 2.62 -11.21
C PRO A 52 9.69 1.78 -9.92
N CYS A 53 8.49 1.25 -9.71
CA CYS A 53 8.16 0.43 -8.56
C CYS A 53 8.32 -1.06 -8.90
N ASN A 54 9.41 -1.67 -8.44
CA ASN A 54 9.58 -3.12 -8.45
C ASN A 54 8.80 -3.75 -7.28
N LEU A 55 7.47 -3.68 -7.34
CA LEU A 55 6.59 -4.23 -6.31
C LEU A 55 6.59 -5.76 -6.38
N ASN A 56 7.53 -6.38 -5.68
CA ASN A 56 7.66 -7.83 -5.66
C ASN A 56 6.90 -8.42 -4.45
N LEU A 57 5.61 -8.71 -4.66
CA LEU A 57 4.76 -9.33 -3.63
C LEU A 57 5.26 -10.71 -3.18
N TYR A 58 6.11 -11.39 -3.94
CA TYR A 58 6.70 -12.65 -3.48
C TYR A 58 7.67 -12.46 -2.30
N LEU A 59 8.29 -11.28 -2.18
CA LEU A 59 9.18 -10.98 -1.05
C LEU A 59 8.42 -10.95 0.28
N THR A 60 7.15 -10.54 0.29
CA THR A 60 6.34 -10.51 1.51
C THR A 60 6.05 -11.91 2.01
N ARG A 61 5.79 -12.87 1.10
CA ARG A 61 5.74 -14.31 1.44
C ARG A 61 7.04 -14.79 2.10
N LYS A 62 8.19 -14.41 1.55
CA LYS A 62 9.50 -14.81 2.10
C LYS A 62 9.68 -14.25 3.51
N LYS A 63 9.37 -12.97 3.74
CA LYS A 63 9.42 -12.33 5.07
C LYS A 63 8.54 -13.08 6.05
N LEU A 64 7.31 -13.40 5.66
CA LEU A 64 6.36 -14.14 6.51
C LEU A 64 6.87 -15.53 6.90
N LEU A 65 7.51 -16.26 5.97
CA LEU A 65 8.11 -17.58 6.25
C LEU A 65 9.26 -17.55 7.28
N HIS A 66 9.84 -16.39 7.56
CA HIS A 66 10.92 -16.20 8.55
C HIS A 66 10.43 -15.62 9.88
N ASN A 67 9.16 -15.21 9.96
CA ASN A 67 8.56 -14.70 11.17
C ASN A 67 8.02 -15.86 12.02
N LEU A 68 8.77 -16.29 13.03
CA LEU A 68 8.35 -17.45 13.84
C LEU A 68 7.24 -17.08 14.84
N LYS A 69 7.09 -15.78 15.16
CA LYS A 69 6.09 -15.31 16.14
C LYS A 69 4.65 -15.54 15.71
N ILE A 70 4.42 -15.73 14.41
CA ILE A 70 3.09 -16.01 13.89
C ILE A 70 2.58 -17.39 14.33
N VAL A 71 3.47 -18.29 14.80
CA VAL A 71 3.08 -19.58 15.33
C VAL A 71 2.62 -19.43 16.78
N HIS A 72 1.47 -20.02 17.10
CA HIS A 72 0.89 -19.94 18.42
C HIS A 72 1.89 -20.38 19.52
N TYR A 73 1.89 -19.65 20.65
CA TYR A 73 2.85 -19.77 21.76
C TYR A 73 4.31 -19.37 21.46
N ILE A 74 4.61 -18.76 20.31
CA ILE A 74 5.93 -18.18 20.04
C ILE A 74 5.83 -16.66 20.13
N GLY A 75 6.34 -16.09 21.22
CA GLY A 75 6.61 -14.66 21.33
C GLY A 75 8.03 -14.31 20.91
N GLU A 76 8.36 -13.02 20.95
CA GLU A 76 9.67 -12.48 20.56
C GLU A 76 10.85 -13.16 21.27
N PHE A 77 10.74 -13.36 22.60
CA PHE A 77 11.77 -14.06 23.36
C PHE A 77 12.02 -15.49 22.85
N ILE A 78 10.95 -16.24 22.57
CA ILE A 78 11.05 -17.62 22.09
C ILE A 78 11.59 -17.65 20.66
N GLU A 79 11.14 -16.73 19.81
CA GLU A 79 11.68 -16.58 18.45
C GLU A 79 13.19 -16.34 18.47
N ASN A 80 13.67 -15.39 19.28
CA ASN A 80 15.10 -15.08 19.37
C ASN A 80 15.91 -16.29 19.86
N ARG A 81 15.39 -17.03 20.85
CA ARG A 81 16.02 -18.28 21.31
C ARG A 81 16.07 -19.36 20.24
N LEU A 82 15.02 -19.51 19.45
CA LEU A 82 14.95 -20.47 18.34
C LEU A 82 15.92 -20.09 17.22
N LYS A 83 15.98 -18.81 16.85
CA LYS A 83 16.92 -18.28 15.86
C LYS A 83 18.38 -18.46 16.30
N GLY A 84 18.67 -18.24 17.58
CA GLY A 84 19.99 -18.52 18.17
C GLY A 84 20.40 -20.00 18.12
N ARG A 85 19.44 -20.92 17.97
CA ARG A 85 19.66 -22.36 17.79
C ARG A 85 19.67 -22.81 16.33
N GLY A 86 19.62 -21.87 15.39
CA GLY A 86 19.61 -22.15 13.95
C GLY A 86 18.22 -22.37 13.33
N ILE A 87 17.13 -22.30 14.10
CA ILE A 87 15.76 -22.40 13.56
C ILE A 87 15.35 -21.00 13.09
N ARG A 88 15.35 -20.77 11.77
CA ARG A 88 15.13 -19.43 11.19
C ARG A 88 13.85 -19.30 10.38
N THR A 89 13.26 -20.42 9.98
CA THR A 89 12.05 -20.46 9.16
C THR A 89 10.96 -21.33 9.77
N LEU A 90 9.72 -21.15 9.32
CA LEU A 90 8.61 -22.03 9.67
C LEU A 90 8.86 -23.48 9.22
N ALA A 91 9.61 -23.68 8.13
CA ALA A 91 10.00 -25.01 7.68
C ALA A 91 10.96 -25.67 8.68
N ASP A 92 11.98 -24.94 9.15
CA ASP A 92 12.88 -25.42 10.19
C ASP A 92 12.11 -25.76 11.46
N LEU A 93 11.19 -24.88 11.85
CA LEU A 93 10.37 -25.05 13.04
C LEU A 93 9.52 -26.34 12.97
N LYS A 94 8.93 -26.62 11.80
CA LYS A 94 8.17 -27.86 11.53
C LYS A 94 9.04 -29.12 11.70
N TYR A 95 10.24 -29.14 11.14
CA TYR A 95 11.07 -30.34 11.10
C TYR A 95 11.90 -30.55 12.36
N LEU A 96 12.48 -29.48 12.92
CA LEU A 96 13.46 -29.52 14.00
C LEU A 96 12.83 -29.36 15.40
N ASN A 97 11.54 -29.02 15.51
CA ASN A 97 10.90 -28.80 16.80
C ASN A 97 9.52 -29.47 16.91
N LEU A 98 9.47 -30.60 17.63
CA LEU A 98 8.23 -31.36 17.85
C LEU A 98 7.14 -30.54 18.54
N LYS A 99 7.50 -29.63 19.46
CA LYS A 99 6.54 -28.86 20.25
C LYS A 99 5.68 -27.94 19.39
N TYR A 100 6.26 -27.34 18.35
CA TYR A 100 5.59 -26.34 17.51
C TYR A 100 5.22 -26.86 16.12
N ARG A 101 5.45 -28.14 15.84
CA ARG A 101 5.29 -28.76 14.53
C ARG A 101 3.89 -28.54 13.94
N ASP A 102 2.85 -28.84 14.71
CA ASP A 102 1.47 -28.80 14.20
C ASP A 102 1.00 -27.37 13.96
N SER A 103 1.30 -26.47 14.89
CA SER A 103 1.02 -25.04 14.72
C SER A 103 1.77 -24.44 13.53
N ALA A 104 3.05 -24.81 13.33
CA ALA A 104 3.82 -24.40 12.16
C ALA A 104 3.23 -24.96 10.85
N ASN A 105 2.79 -26.22 10.85
CA ASN A 105 2.12 -26.84 9.70
C ASN A 105 0.83 -26.13 9.32
N GLN A 106 0.03 -25.72 10.31
CA GLN A 106 -1.21 -24.97 10.07
C GLN A 106 -0.92 -23.65 9.35
N ILE A 107 0.04 -22.86 9.86
CA ILE A 107 0.42 -21.60 9.21
C ILE A 107 0.99 -21.83 7.81
N LEU A 108 1.87 -22.82 7.63
CA LEU A 108 2.42 -23.18 6.32
C LEU A 108 1.31 -23.55 5.32
N LYS A 109 0.25 -24.23 5.77
CA LYS A 109 -0.91 -24.55 4.95
C LYS A 109 -1.64 -23.27 4.52
N LEU A 110 -1.92 -22.35 5.46
CA LEU A 110 -2.57 -21.06 5.16
C LEU A 110 -1.78 -20.24 4.14
N ILE A 111 -0.45 -20.16 4.30
CA ILE A 111 0.44 -19.49 3.34
C ILE A 111 0.37 -20.16 1.97
N LYS A 112 0.35 -21.50 1.93
CA LYS A 112 0.31 -22.25 0.66
C LYS A 112 -0.99 -21.99 -0.11
N ILE A 113 -2.12 -21.93 0.58
CA ILE A 113 -3.44 -21.70 -0.04
C ILE A 113 -3.79 -20.21 -0.18
N LYS A 114 -2.89 -19.29 0.22
CA LYS A 114 -3.10 -17.84 0.19
C LYS A 114 -4.37 -17.40 0.94
N ASP A 115 -4.61 -17.97 2.12
CA ASP A 115 -5.79 -17.64 2.94
C ASP A 115 -5.57 -16.34 3.71
N TYR A 116 -5.82 -15.22 3.03
CA TYR A 116 -5.72 -13.87 3.59
C TYR A 116 -6.52 -13.73 4.89
N ASN A 117 -7.79 -14.14 4.87
CA ASN A 117 -8.73 -13.93 5.99
C ASN A 117 -8.26 -14.58 7.30
N ASN A 118 -7.59 -15.73 7.24
CA ASN A 118 -7.07 -16.38 8.43
C ASN A 118 -5.66 -15.92 8.80
N LEU A 119 -4.85 -15.50 7.82
CA LEU A 119 -3.52 -14.94 8.09
C LEU A 119 -3.62 -13.55 8.74
N SER A 120 -4.51 -12.67 8.28
CA SER A 120 -4.67 -11.29 8.79
C SER A 120 -5.18 -11.22 10.23
N LYS A 121 -5.79 -12.29 10.75
CA LYS A 121 -6.19 -12.40 12.16
C LYS A 121 -5.00 -12.52 13.11
N ASN A 122 -3.80 -12.82 12.61
CA ASN A 122 -2.62 -12.97 13.43
C ASN A 122 -2.01 -11.60 13.76
N LYS A 123 -1.95 -11.26 15.05
CA LYS A 123 -1.41 -9.97 15.52
C LYS A 123 0.05 -9.69 15.15
N TYR A 124 0.81 -10.69 14.69
CA TYR A 124 2.21 -10.53 14.26
C TYR A 124 2.35 -10.48 12.73
N ILE A 125 1.23 -10.35 12.01
CA ILE A 125 1.17 -10.24 10.57
C ILE A 125 0.57 -8.88 10.25
N ASP A 126 1.31 -8.04 9.55
CA ASP A 126 0.80 -6.78 9.01
C ASP A 126 0.10 -7.04 7.67
N ASP A 127 -0.81 -6.16 7.25
CA ASP A 127 -1.52 -6.30 5.97
C ASP A 127 -0.56 -6.41 4.77
N LEU A 128 0.58 -5.73 4.82
CA LEU A 128 1.59 -5.81 3.78
C LEU A 128 2.27 -7.19 3.73
N ASP A 129 2.38 -7.90 4.86
CA ASP A 129 3.00 -9.23 4.92
C ASP A 129 2.16 -10.30 4.20
N VAL A 130 0.86 -10.06 4.05
CA VAL A 130 -0.08 -10.95 3.33
C VAL A 130 -0.38 -10.50 1.91
N SER A 131 0.25 -9.42 1.43
CA SER A 131 0.08 -8.91 0.07
C SER A 131 0.35 -9.96 -1.02
N PHE A 132 1.19 -10.97 -0.77
CA PHE A 132 1.41 -12.10 -1.70
C PHE A 132 0.16 -12.94 -2.00
N CYS A 133 -0.89 -12.80 -1.19
CA CYS A 133 -2.18 -13.45 -1.41
C CYS A 133 -2.89 -12.87 -2.64
N PHE A 134 -2.55 -11.64 -3.02
CA PHE A 134 -3.17 -10.90 -4.10
C PHE A 134 -2.26 -10.83 -5.34
N LYS A 135 -2.84 -10.42 -6.47
CA LYS A 135 -2.10 -9.95 -7.63
C LYS A 135 -1.84 -8.45 -7.49
N VAL A 136 -0.89 -7.96 -8.26
CA VAL A 136 -0.55 -6.53 -8.25
C VAL A 136 -1.73 -5.69 -8.76
N GLU A 137 -2.51 -6.22 -9.71
CA GLU A 137 -3.71 -5.61 -10.24
C GLU A 137 -4.89 -5.56 -9.25
N ASP A 138 -4.82 -6.31 -8.15
CA ASP A 138 -5.83 -6.26 -7.08
C ASP A 138 -5.56 -5.11 -6.08
N LEU A 139 -4.41 -4.41 -6.21
CA LEU A 139 -4.00 -3.36 -5.29
C LEU A 139 -4.47 -1.98 -5.76
N LEU A 140 -5.14 -1.27 -4.87
CA LEU A 140 -5.56 0.12 -5.04
C LEU A 140 -4.81 0.99 -4.03
N PHE A 141 -4.06 1.95 -4.55
CA PHE A 141 -3.46 3.02 -3.76
C PHE A 141 -4.43 4.18 -3.75
N LEU A 142 -4.78 4.68 -2.57
CA LEU A 142 -5.73 5.76 -2.38
C LEU A 142 -5.07 6.83 -1.52
N ASP A 143 -5.09 8.05 -2.00
CA ASP A 143 -4.63 9.24 -1.30
C ASP A 143 -5.74 10.29 -1.34
N ILE A 144 -6.06 10.89 -0.20
CA ILE A 144 -7.13 11.88 -0.09
C ILE A 144 -6.54 13.10 0.59
N GLU A 145 -6.40 14.15 -0.20
CA GLU A 145 -5.87 15.43 0.25
C GLU A 145 -7.00 16.46 0.30
N THR A 146 -7.07 17.18 1.41
CA THR A 146 -8.04 18.26 1.61
C THR A 146 -7.30 19.54 1.89
N LEU A 147 -7.37 20.50 0.95
CA LEU A 147 -6.88 21.85 1.18
C LEU A 147 -8.07 22.74 1.53
N GLY A 148 -8.13 23.13 2.81
CA GLY A 148 -9.04 24.18 3.26
C GLY A 148 -8.45 25.53 2.86
N LEU A 149 -8.81 26.04 1.68
CA LEU A 149 -8.78 27.48 1.47
C LEU A 149 -9.95 28.05 2.27
N HIS A 150 -9.75 29.22 2.87
CA HIS A 150 -10.49 29.71 4.04
C HIS A 150 -12.04 29.62 4.00
N ASP A 151 -12.67 29.45 2.83
CA ASP A 151 -14.13 29.28 2.68
C ASP A 151 -14.57 28.16 1.70
N ASP A 152 -13.65 27.45 1.04
CA ASP A 152 -13.95 26.39 0.07
C ASP A 152 -13.04 25.16 0.29
N ALA A 153 -13.64 24.01 0.58
CA ALA A 153 -12.90 22.75 0.72
C ALA A 153 -12.54 22.21 -0.67
N ILE A 154 -11.26 22.30 -1.05
CA ILE A 154 -10.76 21.59 -2.22
C ILE A 154 -10.44 20.16 -1.80
N ILE A 155 -11.19 19.20 -2.35
CA ILE A 155 -10.98 17.77 -2.13
C ILE A 155 -10.34 17.18 -3.37
N ILE A 156 -9.17 16.57 -3.19
CA ILE A 156 -8.46 15.80 -4.21
C ILE A 156 -8.44 14.35 -3.77
N VAL A 157 -8.94 13.47 -4.62
CA VAL A 157 -8.85 12.02 -4.43
C VAL A 157 -7.90 11.46 -5.48
N GLY A 158 -6.71 11.07 -5.05
CA GLY A 158 -5.76 10.34 -5.87
C GLY A 158 -5.97 8.84 -5.76
N ILE A 159 -6.08 8.17 -6.91
CA ILE A 159 -6.02 6.71 -6.98
C ILE A 159 -4.88 6.29 -7.89
N GLY A 160 -4.23 5.19 -7.51
CA GLY A 160 -3.24 4.52 -8.30
C GLY A 160 -3.53 3.02 -8.33
N PHE A 161 -3.41 2.40 -9.49
CA PHE A 161 -3.62 0.95 -9.61
C PHE A 161 -2.88 0.39 -10.82
N PHE A 162 -2.64 -0.92 -10.80
CA PHE A 162 -2.01 -1.60 -11.92
C PHE A 162 -3.06 -2.19 -12.85
N LYS A 163 -2.92 -1.93 -14.14
CA LYS A 163 -3.79 -2.46 -15.18
C LYS A 163 -2.98 -2.82 -16.42
N ASN A 164 -3.13 -4.06 -16.90
CA ASN A 164 -2.38 -4.57 -18.05
C ASN A 164 -0.85 -4.36 -17.93
N LYS A 165 -0.29 -4.55 -16.72
CA LYS A 165 1.13 -4.32 -16.38
C LYS A 165 1.60 -2.85 -16.42
N LYS A 166 0.69 -1.89 -16.61
CA LYS A 166 0.97 -0.46 -16.52
C LYS A 166 0.41 0.09 -15.22
N TYR A 167 1.02 1.16 -14.71
CA TYR A 167 0.49 1.85 -13.54
C TYR A 167 -0.35 3.04 -14.01
N GLU A 168 -1.64 3.03 -13.67
CA GLU A 168 -2.57 4.12 -13.95
C GLU A 168 -2.69 4.99 -12.70
N ILE A 169 -2.57 6.31 -12.87
CA ILE A 169 -2.76 7.31 -11.81
C ILE A 169 -3.93 8.19 -12.22
N HIS A 170 -4.89 8.35 -11.33
CA HIS A 170 -6.04 9.22 -11.54
C HIS A 170 -6.20 10.15 -10.35
N LEU A 171 -6.35 11.45 -10.60
CA LEU A 171 -6.60 12.45 -9.58
C LEU A 171 -7.98 13.07 -9.84
N PHE A 172 -8.89 12.97 -8.89
CA PHE A 172 -10.23 13.53 -8.98
C PHE A 172 -10.31 14.80 -8.14
N PHE A 173 -10.58 15.92 -8.80
CA PHE A 173 -10.93 17.18 -8.17
C PHE A 173 -12.44 17.28 -8.07
N ALA A 174 -12.96 17.31 -6.84
CA ALA A 174 -14.37 17.56 -6.62
C ALA A 174 -14.73 18.98 -7.09
N ARG A 175 -15.78 19.10 -7.91
CA ARG A 175 -16.35 20.38 -8.33
C ARG A 175 -17.71 20.55 -7.66
N THR A 176 -17.92 21.69 -7.00
CA THR A 176 -19.23 22.14 -6.54
C THR A 176 -20.07 22.69 -7.69
#